data_AF-I0IHA5-F1
#
_entry.id   AF-I0IHA5-F1
#
_cell.length_a   1.000
_cell.length_b   1.000
_cell.length_c   1.000
_cell.angle_alpha   90.00
_cell.angle_beta   90.00
_cell.angle_gamma   90.00
#
_symmetry.space_group_name_H-M   'P 1'
#
loop_
_entity.id
_entity.type
_entity.pdbx_description
1 polymer ?
#
loop_
_entity_poly.entity_id
_entity_poly.type
_entity_poly.pdbx_seq_one_letter_code
_entity_poly.pdbx_strand_id
1 'polypeptide(L)'
;MHALFHARPLPAALLAAALAAAPPALAQPDPPPPPRQADQDRGHGQHHDREGRRGDAGHRGREGRHGGGGEEDHRRPSREEMAAVLRDIDPALAERVADREARGGPGGLAGRPGRGVVAADGIRTLFPQIARLTRLKQVDPALYDLRVRDIRFERDTERIVAEGRRLRGDPTIEDADDRLEDLHDELEEKVEAHFELRQEIRAAELERLEKRLEQLEEDLKRRQDDKDALIAQRLAKLRGDDGGW
;
A
#
# COMPACT_ATOMS: atom_id res chain seq x y z
N MET A 1 -20.07 -43.17 14.86
CA MET A 1 -18.88 -43.90 14.39
C MET A 1 -17.77 -42.88 14.17
N HIS A 2 -16.95 -42.65 15.20
CA HIS A 2 -15.86 -41.67 15.16
C HIS A 2 -14.58 -42.36 14.67
N ALA A 3 -14.05 -41.91 13.53
CA ALA A 3 -12.76 -42.34 13.03
C ALA A 3 -11.66 -41.51 13.72
N LEU A 4 -10.88 -42.18 14.58
CA LEU A 4 -9.67 -41.64 15.20
C LEU A 4 -8.56 -41.57 14.14
N PHE A 5 -8.20 -40.37 13.72
CA PHE A 5 -7.01 -40.11 12.91
C PHE A 5 -5.78 -40.15 13.82
N HIS A 6 -5.03 -41.25 13.79
CA HIS A 6 -3.70 -41.33 14.38
C HIS A 6 -2.69 -40.60 13.47
N ALA A 7 -2.35 -39.36 13.83
CA ALA A 7 -1.20 -38.66 13.25
C ALA A 7 0.09 -39.35 13.73
N ARG A 8 0.83 -39.95 12.79
CA ARG A 8 2.18 -40.47 13.06
C ARG A 8 3.16 -39.29 13.13
N PRO A 9 3.96 -39.13 14.20
CA PRO A 9 5.02 -38.14 14.23
C PRO A 9 6.11 -38.56 13.23
N LEU A 10 6.46 -37.65 12.31
CA LEU A 10 7.62 -37.81 11.46
C LEU A 10 8.89 -37.65 12.31
N PRO A 11 9.91 -38.50 12.14
CA PRO A 11 11.14 -38.43 12.93
C PRO A 11 11.95 -37.18 12.57
N ALA A 12 12.10 -36.28 13.55
CA ALA A 12 12.91 -35.05 13.47
C ALA A 12 14.42 -35.27 13.24
N ALA A 13 14.87 -36.52 13.12
CA ALA A 13 16.28 -36.87 13.02
C ALA A 13 16.88 -36.77 11.60
N LEU A 14 16.06 -36.56 10.55
CA LEU A 14 16.54 -36.51 9.16
C LEU A 14 16.80 -35.09 8.60
N LEU A 15 16.40 -34.04 9.31
CA LEU A 15 16.65 -32.65 8.87
C LEU A 15 17.98 -32.07 9.35
N ALA A 16 18.64 -32.69 10.33
CA ALA A 16 19.92 -32.21 10.86
C ALA A 16 21.15 -32.61 10.00
N ALA A 17 21.03 -33.59 9.10
CA ALA A 17 22.14 -34.09 8.30
C ALA A 17 22.34 -33.37 6.95
N ALA A 18 21.37 -32.54 6.51
CA ALA A 18 21.44 -31.86 5.22
C ALA A 18 22.13 -30.49 5.26
N LEU A 19 22.45 -29.94 6.44
CA LEU A 19 23.11 -28.63 6.56
C LEU A 19 24.65 -28.69 6.64
N ALA A 20 25.25 -29.88 6.76
CA ALA A 20 26.69 -30.02 7.04
C ALA A 20 27.59 -30.16 5.80
N ALA A 21 27.03 -30.13 4.58
CA ALA A 21 27.77 -30.39 3.34
C ALA A 21 27.69 -29.25 2.31
N ALA A 22 27.38 -28.02 2.74
CA ALA A 22 27.56 -26.86 1.87
C ALA A 22 29.08 -26.56 1.78
N PRO A 23 29.71 -26.62 0.60
CA PRO A 23 31.09 -26.18 0.44
C PRO A 23 31.20 -24.72 0.88
N PRO A 24 32.32 -24.30 1.49
CA PRO A 24 32.52 -22.90 1.84
C PRO A 24 32.36 -22.08 0.57
N ALA A 25 31.36 -21.20 0.55
CA ALA A 25 31.17 -20.23 -0.51
C ALA A 25 32.48 -19.46 -0.63
N LEU A 26 33.24 -19.76 -1.68
CA LEU A 26 34.41 -18.97 -2.08
C LEU A 26 33.92 -17.53 -2.16
N ALA A 27 34.40 -16.70 -1.24
CA ALA A 27 34.11 -15.27 -1.19
C ALA A 27 34.40 -14.70 -2.58
N GLN A 28 33.34 -14.47 -3.36
CA GLN A 28 33.49 -13.71 -4.58
C GLN A 28 33.89 -12.30 -4.15
N PRO A 29 34.98 -11.74 -4.68
CA PRO A 29 35.34 -10.36 -4.39
C PRO A 29 34.15 -9.50 -4.78
N ASP A 30 33.72 -8.62 -3.86
CA ASP A 30 32.61 -7.70 -4.10
C ASP A 30 32.83 -6.99 -5.44
N PRO A 31 31.80 -6.94 -6.31
CA PRO A 31 31.91 -6.19 -7.55
C PRO A 31 32.29 -4.74 -7.21
N PRO A 32 33.25 -4.15 -7.94
CA PRO A 32 33.67 -2.78 -7.68
C PRO A 32 32.45 -1.85 -7.72
N PRO A 33 32.38 -0.85 -6.82
CA PRO A 33 31.27 0.08 -6.81
C PRO A 33 31.14 0.74 -8.20
N PRO A 34 29.91 0.94 -8.70
CA PRO A 34 29.71 1.60 -9.97
C PRO A 34 30.42 2.96 -9.96
N PRO A 35 31.03 3.36 -11.09
CA PRO A 35 31.72 4.64 -11.18
C PRO A 35 30.75 5.75 -10.76
N ARG A 36 31.14 6.55 -9.76
CA ARG A 36 30.40 7.73 -9.35
C ARG A 36 30.20 8.59 -10.60
N GLN A 37 28.97 8.68 -11.07
CA GLN A 37 28.61 9.64 -12.12
C GLN A 37 28.95 11.01 -11.55
N ALA A 38 30.04 11.59 -12.06
CA ALA A 38 30.43 12.95 -11.75
C ALA A 38 29.24 13.86 -12.04
N ASP A 39 28.96 14.73 -11.06
CA ASP A 39 27.97 15.79 -11.13
C ASP A 39 28.00 16.47 -12.50
N GLN A 40 27.06 16.09 -13.35
CA GLN A 40 26.67 16.90 -14.49
C GLN A 40 25.82 18.05 -13.94
N ASP A 41 26.54 19.05 -13.45
CA ASP A 41 26.31 20.46 -13.67
C ASP A 41 24.94 20.76 -14.34
N ARG A 42 23.90 20.88 -13.50
CA ARG A 42 22.58 21.35 -13.92
C ARG A 42 22.68 22.84 -14.19
N GLY A 43 23.19 23.16 -15.37
CA GLY A 43 23.09 24.47 -15.98
C GLY A 43 21.65 24.96 -15.97
N HIS A 44 21.49 26.17 -15.45
CA HIS A 44 20.28 26.97 -15.45
C HIS A 44 19.71 27.10 -16.87
N GLY A 45 18.66 26.33 -17.16
CA GLY A 45 17.86 26.41 -18.38
C GLY A 45 16.83 27.54 -18.26
N GLN A 46 17.12 28.60 -19.00
CA GLN A 46 16.40 29.85 -19.21
C GLN A 46 14.87 29.75 -19.32
N HIS A 47 14.21 30.74 -18.71
CA HIS A 47 12.83 31.12 -18.96
C HIS A 47 12.62 31.43 -20.44
N HIS A 48 11.79 30.64 -21.12
CA HIS A 48 11.19 31.06 -22.38
C HIS A 48 9.80 31.63 -22.10
N ASP A 49 9.74 32.96 -22.12
CA ASP A 49 8.51 33.70 -22.38
C ASP A 49 7.94 33.24 -23.73
N ARG A 50 6.82 32.52 -23.68
CA ARG A 50 6.08 32.11 -24.88
C ARG A 50 4.80 32.94 -24.97
N GLU A 51 4.98 34.21 -25.31
CA GLU A 51 3.92 35.02 -25.88
C GLU A 51 3.58 34.53 -27.30
N GLY A 52 2.29 34.39 -27.58
CA GLY A 52 1.76 34.41 -28.94
C GLY A 52 1.75 33.07 -29.68
N ARG A 53 0.58 32.42 -29.67
CA ARG A 53 -0.10 32.04 -30.93
C ARG A 53 -1.54 31.64 -30.66
N ARG A 54 -2.45 32.56 -31.01
CA ARG A 54 -3.81 32.23 -31.42
C ARG A 54 -3.69 31.34 -32.66
N GLY A 55 -4.07 30.08 -32.52
CA GLY A 55 -4.08 29.08 -33.57
C GLY A 55 -5.29 28.20 -33.35
N ASP A 56 -6.42 28.73 -33.81
CA ASP A 56 -7.64 27.99 -34.08
C ASP A 56 -7.37 27.01 -35.23
N ALA A 57 -7.49 25.70 -34.97
CA ALA A 57 -7.74 24.66 -35.96
C ALA A 57 -7.79 23.27 -35.31
N GLY A 58 -9.02 22.74 -35.16
CA GLY A 58 -9.30 21.35 -35.51
C GLY A 58 -8.69 20.23 -34.65
N HIS A 59 -9.17 20.05 -33.43
CA HIS A 59 -9.18 18.72 -32.80
C HIS A 59 -10.56 18.06 -32.95
N ARG A 60 -10.83 17.55 -34.15
CA ARG A 60 -11.82 16.47 -34.35
C ARG A 60 -11.04 15.18 -34.60
N GLY A 61 -11.29 14.16 -33.79
CA GLY A 61 -10.73 12.83 -33.99
C GLY A 61 -10.01 12.26 -32.76
N ARG A 62 -10.73 12.10 -31.65
CA ARG A 62 -10.37 11.06 -30.68
C ARG A 62 -11.63 10.49 -30.03
N GLU A 63 -12.47 9.90 -30.87
CA GLU A 63 -13.38 8.83 -30.44
C GLU A 63 -12.53 7.59 -30.14
N GLY A 64 -11.74 7.71 -29.07
CA GLY A 64 -11.19 6.56 -28.39
C GLY A 64 -12.37 5.82 -27.80
N ARG A 65 -12.82 4.79 -28.52
CA ARG A 65 -13.74 3.76 -28.05
C ARG A 65 -13.20 3.28 -26.71
N HIS A 66 -13.71 3.86 -25.62
CA HIS A 66 -13.42 3.45 -24.26
C HIS A 66 -13.81 1.98 -24.17
N GLY A 67 -12.80 1.10 -24.22
CA GLY A 67 -12.99 -0.29 -23.89
C GLY A 67 -13.60 -0.31 -22.50
N GLY A 68 -14.82 -0.85 -22.40
CA GLY A 68 -15.53 -1.09 -21.16
C GLY A 68 -14.78 -2.15 -20.34
N GLY A 69 -13.58 -1.81 -19.88
CA GLY A 69 -13.07 -2.36 -18.65
C GLY A 69 -14.00 -1.82 -17.59
N GLY A 70 -14.82 -2.72 -17.02
CA GLY A 70 -15.77 -2.39 -15.97
C GLY A 70 -15.10 -1.44 -15.00
N GLU A 71 -15.58 -0.20 -15.01
CA GLU A 71 -15.19 0.84 -14.09
C GLU A 71 -15.63 0.28 -12.74
N GLU A 72 -14.74 -0.48 -12.08
CA GLU A 72 -14.93 -0.98 -10.72
C GLU A 72 -15.27 0.25 -9.92
N ASP A 73 -16.56 0.45 -9.69
CA ASP A 73 -17.17 1.70 -9.22
C ASP A 73 -16.23 2.31 -8.20
N HIS A 74 -15.40 3.27 -8.64
CA HIS A 74 -14.32 3.86 -7.84
C HIS A 74 -14.98 4.84 -6.89
N ARG A 75 -15.96 4.33 -6.15
CA ARG A 75 -16.73 5.02 -5.15
C ARG A 75 -15.70 5.53 -4.17
N ARG A 76 -15.50 6.84 -4.25
CA ARG A 76 -14.57 7.51 -3.36
C ARG A 76 -15.02 7.21 -1.93
N PRO A 77 -14.12 6.77 -1.06
CA PRO A 77 -14.49 6.46 0.31
C PRO A 77 -15.13 7.69 0.93
N SER A 78 -16.26 7.47 1.58
CA SER A 78 -17.02 8.51 2.25
C SER A 78 -16.20 9.07 3.43
N ARG A 79 -16.54 10.27 3.87
CA ARG A 79 -15.88 10.88 5.03
C ARG A 79 -16.03 10.02 6.29
N GLU A 80 -17.19 9.43 6.48
CA GLU A 80 -17.49 8.55 7.62
C GLU A 80 -16.64 7.27 7.57
N GLU A 81 -16.46 6.68 6.39
CA GLU A 81 -15.61 5.50 6.20
C GLU A 81 -14.14 5.82 6.51
N MET A 82 -13.63 6.96 6.03
CA MET A 82 -12.27 7.42 6.33
C MET A 82 -12.08 7.71 7.82
N ALA A 83 -13.08 8.33 8.47
CA ALA A 83 -13.04 8.59 9.91
C ALA A 83 -13.08 7.29 10.73
N ALA A 84 -13.82 6.27 10.28
CA ALA A 84 -13.82 4.95 10.90
C ALA A 84 -12.45 4.29 10.82
N VAL A 85 -11.81 4.28 9.64
CA VAL A 85 -10.44 3.77 9.48
C VAL A 85 -9.44 4.54 10.35
N LEU A 86 -9.57 5.87 10.44
CA LEU A 86 -8.70 6.67 11.28
C LEU A 86 -8.86 6.32 12.77
N ARG A 87 -10.11 6.06 13.22
CA ARG A 87 -10.39 5.60 14.58
C ARG A 87 -9.81 4.22 14.86
N ASP A 88 -9.84 3.34 13.86
CA ASP A 88 -9.21 2.02 13.93
C ASP A 88 -7.67 2.15 14.00
N ILE A 89 -7.05 3.18 13.42
CA ILE A 89 -5.59 3.38 13.52
C ILE A 89 -5.21 4.06 14.84
N ASP A 90 -5.76 5.24 15.11
CA ASP A 90 -5.48 6.06 16.28
C ASP A 90 -6.74 6.83 16.69
N PRO A 91 -7.43 6.40 17.76
CA PRO A 91 -8.65 7.05 18.22
C PRO A 91 -8.41 8.50 18.66
N ALA A 92 -7.26 8.81 19.26
CA ALA A 92 -6.92 10.17 19.69
C ALA A 92 -6.65 11.10 18.50
N LEU A 93 -6.08 10.59 17.41
CA LEU A 93 -5.97 11.33 16.16
C LEU A 93 -7.34 11.53 15.50
N ALA A 94 -8.19 10.51 15.50
CA ALA A 94 -9.55 10.61 14.98
C ALA A 94 -10.37 11.68 15.72
N GLU A 95 -10.28 11.73 17.05
CA GLU A 95 -10.89 12.78 17.87
C GLU A 95 -10.32 14.15 17.54
N ARG A 96 -8.99 14.31 17.44
CA ARG A 96 -8.37 15.60 17.06
C ARG A 96 -8.83 16.09 15.69
N VAL A 97 -9.02 15.18 14.73
CA VAL A 97 -9.55 15.52 13.41
C VAL A 97 -11.02 15.93 13.51
N ALA A 98 -11.84 15.17 14.23
CA ALA A 98 -13.25 15.49 14.45
C ALA A 98 -13.42 16.84 15.18
N ASP A 99 -12.62 17.11 16.20
CA ASP A 99 -12.57 18.37 16.93
C ASP A 99 -12.17 19.53 16.02
N ARG A 100 -11.15 19.34 15.18
CA ARG A 100 -10.71 20.35 14.22
C ARG A 100 -11.81 20.67 13.20
N GLU A 101 -12.52 19.64 12.74
CA GLU A 101 -13.65 19.79 11.83
C GLU A 101 -14.83 20.50 12.51
N ALA A 102 -15.15 20.15 13.76
CA ALA A 102 -16.20 20.78 14.56
C ALA A 102 -15.88 22.25 14.88
N ARG A 103 -14.60 22.57 15.12
CA ARG A 103 -14.09 23.94 15.32
C ARG A 103 -13.86 24.71 14.00
N GLY A 104 -14.10 24.10 12.84
CA GLY A 104 -14.04 24.75 11.53
C GLY A 104 -12.63 25.06 11.00
N GLY A 105 -11.59 24.32 11.39
CA GLY A 105 -10.22 24.57 10.92
C GLY A 105 -9.89 23.96 9.54
N PRO A 106 -8.84 24.42 8.82
CA PRO A 106 -8.34 25.77 8.66
C PRO A 106 -8.31 26.12 7.16
N GLY A 107 -9.43 26.60 6.67
CA GLY A 107 -9.42 27.89 6.00
C GLY A 107 -10.38 28.74 6.78
N GLY A 108 -9.87 29.66 7.62
CA GLY A 108 -10.66 30.75 8.21
C GLY A 108 -11.16 31.72 7.13
N LEU A 109 -11.92 31.20 6.18
CA LEU A 109 -12.67 31.88 5.13
C LEU A 109 -14.15 31.52 5.30
N ALA A 110 -14.62 31.46 6.55
CA ALA A 110 -16.03 31.40 6.93
C ALA A 110 -16.86 32.62 6.45
N GLY A 111 -16.36 33.40 5.48
CA GLY A 111 -17.06 34.48 4.80
C GLY A 111 -17.14 34.33 3.27
N ARG A 112 -16.66 33.23 2.65
CA ARG A 112 -16.84 33.00 1.21
C ARG A 112 -17.80 31.82 0.95
N PRO A 113 -19.10 32.09 0.67
CA PRO A 113 -20.00 31.04 0.19
C PRO A 113 -19.46 30.48 -1.13
N GLY A 114 -19.11 29.19 -1.15
CA GLY A 114 -18.68 28.48 -2.37
C GLY A 114 -17.39 27.64 -2.28
N ARG A 115 -16.70 27.54 -1.13
CA ARG A 115 -15.41 26.79 -1.01
C ARG A 115 -15.38 25.73 0.10
N GLY A 116 -16.52 25.10 0.40
CA GLY A 116 -16.70 24.13 1.51
C GLY A 116 -16.23 22.69 1.27
N VAL A 117 -15.48 22.39 0.20
CA VAL A 117 -15.13 20.99 -0.18
C VAL A 117 -13.79 20.51 0.42
N VAL A 118 -13.02 21.38 1.08
CA VAL A 118 -11.60 21.14 1.36
C VAL A 118 -11.33 20.23 2.59
N ALA A 119 -12.30 19.96 3.46
CA ALA A 119 -12.05 19.15 4.65
C ALA A 119 -11.79 17.66 4.34
N ALA A 120 -12.61 17.06 3.47
CA ALA A 120 -12.42 15.67 3.04
C ALA A 120 -11.17 15.51 2.15
N ASP A 121 -10.86 16.51 1.34
CA ASP A 121 -9.63 16.54 0.54
C ASP A 121 -8.39 16.76 1.43
N GLY A 122 -8.52 17.46 2.56
CA GLY A 122 -7.45 17.63 3.54
C GLY A 122 -6.99 16.29 4.12
N ILE A 123 -7.92 15.45 4.59
CA ILE A 123 -7.58 14.12 5.12
C ILE A 123 -6.94 13.25 4.03
N ARG A 124 -7.47 13.28 2.80
CA ARG A 124 -6.93 12.50 1.67
C ARG A 124 -5.55 12.96 1.23
N THR A 125 -5.31 14.27 1.24
CA THR A 125 -4.01 14.86 0.88
C THR A 125 -2.97 14.57 1.96
N LEU A 126 -3.38 14.63 3.22
CA LEU A 126 -2.50 14.39 4.36
C LEU A 126 -2.23 12.90 4.57
N PHE A 127 -3.17 12.03 4.19
CA PHE A 127 -3.07 10.58 4.42
C PHE A 127 -3.57 9.77 3.22
N PRO A 128 -2.81 9.73 2.10
CA PRO A 128 -3.17 8.93 0.92
C PRO A 128 -3.36 7.43 1.24
N GLN A 129 -2.75 6.96 2.32
CA GLN A 129 -2.87 5.58 2.80
C GLN A 129 -4.29 5.25 3.33
N ILE A 130 -5.04 6.21 3.89
CA ILE A 130 -6.38 5.95 4.45
C ILE A 130 -7.37 5.51 3.36
N ALA A 131 -7.31 6.13 2.18
CA ALA A 131 -8.15 5.72 1.06
C ALA A 131 -7.86 4.27 0.63
N ARG A 132 -6.58 3.89 0.59
CA ARG A 132 -6.16 2.50 0.30
C ARG A 132 -6.67 1.54 1.36
N LEU A 133 -6.54 1.89 2.65
CA LEU A 133 -7.04 1.07 3.75
C LEU A 133 -8.56 0.95 3.76
N THR A 134 -9.29 1.99 3.37
CA THR A 134 -10.76 1.93 3.28
C THR A 134 -11.19 0.93 2.21
N ARG A 135 -10.54 0.96 1.04
CA ARG A 135 -10.78 -0.05 0.00
C ARG A 135 -10.37 -1.45 0.47
N LEU A 136 -9.24 -1.56 1.17
CA LEU A 136 -8.76 -2.82 1.70
C LEU A 136 -9.77 -3.42 2.69
N LYS A 137 -10.37 -2.62 3.57
CA LYS A 137 -11.42 -3.05 4.52
C LYS A 137 -12.62 -3.70 3.82
N GLN A 138 -12.96 -3.26 2.60
CA GLN A 138 -14.08 -3.80 1.84
C GLN A 138 -13.71 -5.07 1.06
N VAL A 139 -12.51 -5.11 0.48
CA VAL A 139 -12.08 -6.20 -0.42
C VAL A 139 -11.43 -7.35 0.36
N ASP A 140 -10.72 -7.04 1.44
CA ASP A 140 -9.88 -7.98 2.18
C ASP A 140 -9.74 -7.54 3.65
N PRO A 141 -10.75 -7.85 4.50
CA PRO A 141 -10.76 -7.44 5.90
C PRO A 141 -9.58 -8.00 6.71
N ALA A 142 -9.11 -9.21 6.39
CA ALA A 142 -8.00 -9.84 7.10
C ALA A 142 -6.69 -9.09 6.86
N LEU A 143 -6.38 -8.75 5.60
CA LEU A 143 -5.20 -7.94 5.29
C LEU A 143 -5.34 -6.51 5.80
N TYR A 144 -6.56 -5.98 5.86
CA TYR A 144 -6.83 -4.68 6.50
C TYR A 144 -6.42 -4.67 7.97
N ASP A 145 -6.84 -5.65 8.76
CA ASP A 145 -6.51 -5.72 10.20
C ASP A 145 -5.00 -5.84 10.43
N LEU A 146 -4.31 -6.63 9.59
CA LEU A 146 -2.85 -6.71 9.59
C LEU A 146 -2.19 -5.35 9.33
N ARG A 147 -2.66 -4.61 8.31
CA ARG A 147 -2.11 -3.28 7.96
C ARG A 147 -2.40 -2.21 9.01
N VAL A 148 -3.57 -2.26 9.66
CA VAL A 148 -3.86 -1.36 10.80
C VAL A 148 -2.90 -1.64 11.95
N ARG A 149 -2.64 -2.92 12.27
CA ARG A 149 -1.64 -3.29 13.29
C ARG A 149 -0.23 -2.79 12.91
N ASP A 150 0.18 -2.93 11.64
CA ASP A 150 1.50 -2.49 11.14
C ASP A 150 1.72 -0.99 11.36
N ILE A 151 0.69 -0.18 11.06
CA ILE A 151 0.73 1.27 11.30
C ILE A 151 0.77 1.59 12.80
N ARG A 152 0.05 0.85 13.64
CA ARG A 152 0.09 1.04 15.10
C ARG A 152 1.48 0.75 15.66
N PHE A 153 2.12 -0.34 15.24
CA PHE A 153 3.49 -0.66 15.65
C PHE A 153 4.50 0.42 15.22
N GLU A 154 4.37 0.94 14.00
CA GLU A 154 5.22 2.05 13.53
C GLU A 154 5.05 3.31 14.41
N ARG A 155 3.82 3.64 14.79
CA ARG A 155 3.55 4.77 15.70
C ARG A 155 4.06 4.53 17.11
N ASP A 156 3.88 3.33 17.65
CA ASP A 156 4.34 2.97 18.98
C ASP A 156 5.85 3.07 19.08
N THR A 157 6.57 2.54 18.08
CA THR A 157 8.04 2.62 18.02
C THR A 157 8.53 4.06 17.86
N GLU A 158 7.88 4.88 17.02
CA GLU A 158 8.17 6.33 16.94
C GLU A 158 7.95 7.05 18.28
N ARG A 159 6.86 6.72 18.99
CA ARG A 159 6.55 7.27 20.32
C ARG A 159 7.64 6.92 21.33
N ILE A 160 8.03 5.64 21.42
CA ILE A 160 9.07 5.17 22.34
C ILE A 160 10.40 5.88 22.06
N VAL A 161 10.79 5.99 20.78
CA VAL A 161 12.02 6.70 20.38
C VAL A 161 11.93 8.19 20.71
N ALA A 162 10.79 8.83 20.52
CA ALA A 162 10.59 10.23 20.86
C ALA A 162 10.66 10.46 22.38
N GLU A 163 10.11 9.55 23.18
CA GLU A 163 10.19 9.59 24.64
C GLU A 163 11.64 9.40 25.11
N GLY A 164 12.37 8.43 24.56
CA GLY A 164 13.78 8.23 24.87
C GLY A 164 14.65 9.44 24.52
N ARG A 165 14.37 10.11 23.39
CA ARG A 165 15.05 11.39 23.04
C ARG A 165 14.73 12.50 24.04
N ARG A 166 13.48 12.57 24.52
CA ARG A 166 13.07 13.56 25.53
C ARG A 166 13.80 13.33 26.85
N LEU A 167 13.88 12.09 27.33
CA LEU A 167 14.60 11.75 28.57
C LEU A 167 16.08 12.11 28.48
N ARG A 168 16.76 11.75 27.38
CA ARG A 168 18.17 12.13 27.15
C ARG A 168 18.41 13.63 27.07
N GLY A 169 17.39 14.39 26.67
CA GLY A 169 17.47 15.85 26.51
C GLY A 169 17.20 16.65 27.77
N ASP A 170 16.73 16.01 28.85
CA ASP A 170 16.32 16.67 30.09
C ASP A 170 17.08 16.10 31.30
N PRO A 171 18.17 16.76 31.73
CA PRO A 171 18.99 16.28 32.85
C PRO A 171 18.31 16.46 34.21
N THR A 172 17.11 17.04 34.27
CA THR A 172 16.37 17.26 35.53
C THR A 172 15.50 16.07 35.92
N ILE A 173 15.37 15.08 35.04
CA ILE A 173 14.57 13.89 35.29
C ILE A 173 15.38 12.91 36.11
N GLU A 174 14.96 12.70 37.36
CA GLU A 174 15.47 11.61 38.21
C GLU A 174 15.14 10.26 37.57
N ASP A 175 16.03 9.28 37.73
CA ASP A 175 15.91 7.93 37.17
C ASP A 175 15.81 7.87 35.64
N ALA A 176 16.36 8.87 34.94
CA ALA A 176 16.34 8.89 33.48
C ALA A 176 17.05 7.68 32.84
N ASP A 177 18.13 7.18 33.45
CA ASP A 177 18.89 6.04 32.94
C ASP A 177 18.08 4.73 33.03
N ASP A 178 17.47 4.45 34.19
CA ASP A 178 16.62 3.27 34.40
C ASP A 178 15.41 3.30 33.43
N ARG A 179 14.77 4.47 33.27
CA ARG A 179 13.67 4.63 32.30
C ARG A 179 14.12 4.47 30.85
N LEU A 180 15.36 4.79 30.53
CA LEU A 180 15.91 4.59 29.19
C LEU A 180 16.18 3.12 28.90
N GLU A 181 16.55 2.34 29.91
CA GLU A 181 16.68 0.88 29.82
C GLU A 181 15.30 0.23 29.60
N ASP A 182 14.28 0.62 30.39
CA ASP A 182 12.90 0.13 30.19
C ASP A 182 12.37 0.43 28.77
N LEU A 183 12.61 1.64 28.25
CA LEU A 183 12.21 2.01 26.88
C LEU A 183 13.00 1.27 25.81
N HIS A 184 14.25 0.88 26.10
CA HIS A 184 15.05 0.07 25.19
C HIS A 184 14.44 -1.34 25.05
N ASP A 185 14.11 -1.96 26.18
CA ASP A 185 13.50 -3.29 26.21
C ASP A 185 12.10 -3.28 25.56
N GLU A 186 11.27 -2.27 25.84
CA GLU A 186 9.98 -2.09 25.16
C GLU A 186 10.17 -1.92 23.64
N LEU A 187 11.20 -1.17 23.22
CA LEU A 187 11.49 -0.97 21.80
C LEU A 187 11.92 -2.29 21.13
N GLU A 188 12.77 -3.09 21.77
CA GLU A 188 13.22 -4.38 21.26
C GLU A 188 12.03 -5.34 21.05
N GLU A 189 11.18 -5.50 22.08
CA GLU A 189 9.97 -6.33 21.99
C GLU A 189 9.05 -5.86 20.85
N LYS A 190 8.83 -4.54 20.74
CA LYS A 190 7.98 -3.97 19.69
C LYS A 190 8.56 -4.18 18.29
N VAL A 191 9.87 -4.07 18.12
CA VAL A 191 10.54 -4.28 16.83
C VAL A 191 10.46 -5.75 16.41
N GLU A 192 10.63 -6.69 17.34
CA GLU A 192 10.47 -8.11 17.08
C GLU A 192 9.03 -8.44 16.64
N ALA A 193 8.03 -8.02 17.44
CA ALA A 193 6.62 -8.22 17.10
C ALA A 193 6.24 -7.54 15.76
N HIS A 194 6.81 -6.37 15.46
CA HIS A 194 6.58 -5.68 14.19
C HIS A 194 7.19 -6.44 13.02
N PHE A 195 8.36 -7.04 13.21
CA PHE A 195 8.99 -7.88 12.19
C PHE A 195 8.12 -9.11 11.88
N GLU A 196 7.65 -9.84 12.90
CA GLU A 196 6.76 -10.99 12.74
C GLU A 196 5.48 -10.61 11.99
N LEU A 197 4.82 -9.52 12.40
CA LEU A 197 3.63 -9.01 11.74
C LEU A 197 3.88 -8.67 10.27
N ARG A 198 5.06 -8.13 9.92
CA ARG A 198 5.42 -7.86 8.53
C ARG A 198 5.63 -9.15 7.73
N GLN A 199 6.08 -10.23 8.35
CA GLN A 199 6.11 -11.54 7.71
C GLN A 199 4.70 -12.09 7.49
N GLU A 200 3.79 -11.94 8.45
CA GLU A 200 2.37 -12.32 8.29
C GLU A 200 1.73 -11.57 7.11
N ILE A 201 1.95 -10.26 7.01
CA ILE A 201 1.47 -9.44 5.89
C ILE A 201 2.00 -9.96 4.56
N ARG A 202 3.31 -10.24 4.47
CA ARG A 202 3.93 -10.73 3.24
C ARG A 202 3.38 -12.11 2.85
N ALA A 203 3.18 -13.00 3.82
CA ALA A 203 2.59 -14.31 3.58
C ALA A 203 1.16 -14.19 3.04
N ALA A 204 0.33 -13.34 3.64
CA ALA A 204 -1.03 -13.08 3.17
C ALA A 204 -1.06 -12.45 1.76
N GLU A 205 -0.16 -11.51 1.48
CA GLU A 205 -0.03 -10.92 0.14
C GLU A 205 0.44 -11.95 -0.90
N LEU A 206 1.36 -12.84 -0.53
CA LEU A 206 1.84 -13.92 -1.39
C LEU A 206 0.70 -14.89 -1.74
N GLU A 207 -0.03 -15.39 -0.76
CA GLU A 207 -1.18 -16.30 -0.96
C GLU A 207 -2.21 -15.68 -1.92
N ARG A 208 -2.44 -14.37 -1.81
CA ARG A 208 -3.36 -13.66 -2.70
C ARG A 208 -2.83 -13.55 -4.13
N LEU A 209 -1.54 -13.30 -4.30
CA LEU A 209 -0.91 -13.26 -5.61
C LEU A 209 -0.95 -14.64 -6.28
N GLU A 210 -0.74 -15.72 -5.52
CA GLU A 210 -0.87 -17.11 -5.99
C GLU A 210 -2.28 -17.38 -6.50
N LYS A 211 -3.32 -17.10 -5.70
CA LYS A 211 -4.72 -17.24 -6.13
C LYS A 211 -5.05 -16.43 -7.38
N ARG A 212 -4.49 -15.22 -7.51
CA ARG A 212 -4.71 -14.37 -8.69
C ARG A 212 -4.02 -14.94 -9.93
N LEU A 213 -2.84 -15.53 -9.76
CA LEU A 213 -2.11 -16.19 -10.83
C LEU A 213 -2.88 -17.41 -11.32
N GLU A 214 -3.37 -18.27 -10.42
CA GLU A 214 -4.22 -19.42 -10.75
C GLU A 214 -5.46 -18.99 -11.56
N GLN A 215 -6.17 -17.95 -11.12
CA GLN A 215 -7.32 -17.40 -11.85
C GLN A 215 -6.96 -16.94 -13.27
N LEU A 216 -5.82 -16.25 -13.42
CA LEU A 216 -5.37 -15.76 -14.72
C LEU A 216 -4.96 -16.92 -15.65
N GLU A 217 -4.36 -17.98 -15.11
CA GLU A 217 -4.04 -19.19 -15.85
C GLU A 217 -5.31 -19.91 -16.33
N GLU A 218 -6.32 -20.02 -15.47
CA GLU A 218 -7.63 -20.58 -15.83
C GLU A 218 -8.34 -19.74 -16.90
N ASP A 219 -8.32 -18.41 -16.78
CA ASP A 219 -8.87 -17.50 -17.79
C ASP A 219 -8.16 -17.63 -19.13
N LEU A 220 -6.83 -17.75 -19.10
CA LEU A 220 -6.01 -17.92 -20.30
C LEU A 220 -6.31 -19.27 -20.97
N LYS A 221 -6.41 -20.35 -20.20
CA LYS A 221 -6.78 -21.66 -20.70
C LYS A 221 -8.17 -21.64 -21.34
N ARG A 222 -9.18 -21.08 -20.67
CA ARG A 222 -10.53 -20.93 -21.24
C ARG A 222 -10.52 -20.18 -22.56
N ARG A 223 -9.78 -19.07 -22.64
CA ARG A 223 -9.63 -18.31 -23.90
C ARG A 223 -8.91 -19.09 -25.01
N GLN A 224 -7.98 -19.96 -24.66
CA GLN A 224 -7.31 -20.84 -25.62
C GLN A 224 -8.27 -21.90 -26.14
N ASP A 225 -9.06 -22.50 -25.25
CA ASP A 225 -10.10 -23.48 -25.62
C ASP A 225 -11.18 -22.84 -26.51
N ASP A 226 -11.56 -21.59 -26.22
CA ASP A 226 -12.55 -20.81 -26.98
C ASP A 226 -11.97 -20.10 -28.23
N LYS A 227 -10.67 -20.26 -28.51
CA LYS A 227 -9.95 -19.47 -29.52
C LYS A 227 -10.63 -19.52 -30.90
N ASP A 228 -10.98 -20.71 -31.37
CA ASP A 228 -11.53 -20.87 -32.71
C ASP A 228 -12.93 -20.26 -32.84
N ALA A 229 -13.74 -20.36 -31.78
CA ALA A 229 -15.05 -19.71 -31.70
C ALA A 229 -14.93 -18.17 -31.69
N LEU A 230 -13.96 -17.63 -30.93
CA LEU A 230 -13.67 -16.20 -30.90
C LEU A 230 -13.18 -15.69 -32.26
N ILE A 231 -12.33 -16.45 -32.95
CA ILE A 231 -11.86 -16.13 -34.30
C ILE A 231 -13.05 -16.15 -35.28
N ALA A 232 -13.87 -17.19 -35.25
CA ALA A 232 -15.05 -17.30 -36.11
C ALA A 232 -16.02 -16.13 -35.91
N GLN A 233 -16.34 -15.79 -34.67
CA GLN A 233 -17.17 -14.63 -34.33
C GLN A 233 -16.56 -13.32 -34.85
N ARG A 234 -15.24 -13.14 -34.69
CA ARG A 234 -14.56 -11.94 -35.19
C ARG A 234 -14.59 -11.84 -36.71
N LEU A 235 -14.40 -12.96 -37.40
CA LEU A 235 -14.47 -13.05 -38.86
C LEU A 235 -15.88 -12.76 -39.37
N ALA A 236 -16.93 -13.31 -38.74
CA ALA A 236 -18.32 -13.04 -39.09
C ALA A 236 -18.67 -11.54 -38.97
N LYS A 237 -18.27 -10.89 -37.87
CA LYS A 237 -18.39 -9.43 -37.70
C LYS A 237 -17.69 -8.63 -38.80
N LEU A 238 -16.48 -9.01 -39.18
CA LEU A 238 -15.70 -8.29 -40.18
C LEU A 238 -16.25 -8.46 -41.59
N ARG A 239 -16.91 -9.59 -41.87
CA ARG A 239 -17.57 -9.86 -43.15
C ARG A 239 -18.94 -9.20 -43.27
N GLY A 240 -19.51 -8.73 -42.16
CA GLY A 240 -20.88 -8.18 -42.12
C GLY A 240 -21.96 -9.26 -42.05
N ASP A 241 -21.58 -10.51 -41.81
CA ASP A 241 -22.49 -11.66 -41.74
C ASP A 241 -23.40 -11.58 -40.49
N ASP A 242 -22.99 -10.82 -39.47
CA ASP A 242 -23.71 -10.67 -38.21
C ASP A 242 -24.84 -9.60 -38.23
N GLY A 243 -25.20 -9.06 -39.39
CA GLY A 243 -26.41 -8.22 -39.56
C GLY A 243 -26.45 -6.89 -38.79
N GLY A 244 -25.36 -6.50 -38.13
CA GLY A 244 -25.25 -5.25 -37.39
C GLY A 244 -24.63 -4.13 -38.22
N TRP A 245 -25.45 -3.46 -39.02
CA TRP A 245 -25.24 -2.07 -39.45
C TRP A 245 -26.29 -1.18 -38.79
#